data_AF-E9RTD7-F1
#
_entry.id   AF-E9RTD7-F1
#
_cell.length_a   1.000
_cell.length_b   1.000
_cell.length_c   1.000
_cell.angle_alpha   90.00
_cell.angle_beta   90.00
_cell.angle_gamma   90.00
#
_symmetry.space_group_name_H-M   'P 1'
#
loop_
_entity.id
_entity.type
_entity.pdbx_description
1 polymer ?
#
loop_
_entity_poly.entity_id
_entity_poly.type
_entity_poly.pdbx_seq_one_letter_code
_entity_poly.pdbx_strand_id
1 'polypeptide(L)' 'MTEKEMNTVKMSTLYELRLIFTQGEKNEYTREEILELLDKIATTKD' A
#
# COMPACT_ATOMS: atom_id res chain seq x y z
N MET A 1 9.17 -14.30 -11.37
CA MET A 1 8.67 -14.01 -10.01
C MET A 1 8.01 -15.26 -9.47
N THR A 2 8.51 -15.81 -8.38
CA THR A 2 7.96 -17.00 -7.72
C THR A 2 6.73 -16.63 -6.87
N GLU A 3 5.90 -17.60 -6.49
CA GLU A 3 4.78 -17.35 -5.57
C GLU A 3 5.23 -16.73 -4.25
N LYS A 4 6.42 -17.13 -3.77
CA LYS A 4 7.03 -16.57 -2.56
C LYS A 4 7.35 -15.08 -2.75
N GLU A 5 7.97 -14.71 -3.87
CA GLU A 5 8.27 -13.31 -4.19
C GLU A 5 6.99 -12.48 -4.35
N MET A 6 5.97 -13.03 -5.03
CA MET A 6 4.66 -12.39 -5.18
C MET A 6 3.98 -12.16 -3.82
N ASN A 7 4.05 -13.14 -2.91
CA ASN A 7 3.51 -13.01 -1.55
C ASN A 7 4.28 -11.97 -0.73
N THR A 8 5.61 -11.93 -0.85
CA THR A 8 6.42 -10.88 -0.20
C THR A 8 6.01 -9.50 -0.69
N VAL A 9 5.88 -9.30 -2.01
CA VAL A 9 5.43 -8.01 -2.59
C VAL A 9 4.07 -7.59 -2.06
N LYS A 10 3.09 -8.51 -2.05
CA LYS A 10 1.74 -8.25 -1.49
C LYS A 10 1.79 -7.84 -0.03
N MET A 11 2.57 -8.54 0.79
CA MET A 11 2.70 -8.24 2.22
C MET A 11 3.41 -6.91 2.46
N SER A 12 4.42 -6.56 1.67
CA SER A 12 5.07 -5.25 1.74
C SER A 12 4.12 -4.11 1.42
N THR A 13 3.30 -4.24 0.36
CA THR A 13 2.30 -3.22 0.01
C THR A 13 1.25 -3.02 1.11
N LEU A 14 0.78 -4.11 1.74
CA LEU A 14 -0.14 -4.01 2.88
C LEU A 14 0.51 -3.33 4.10
N TYR A 15 1.79 -3.60 4.35
CA TYR A 15 2.52 -2.98 5.45
C TYR A 15 2.70 -1.46 5.26
N GLU A 16 3.01 -1.03 4.03
CA GLU A 16 3.12 0.38 3.69
C GLU A 16 1.78 1.12 3.86
N LEU A 17 0.67 0.54 3.38
CA LEU A 17 -0.66 1.09 3.63
C LEU A 17 -0.97 1.20 5.13
N ARG A 18 -0.65 0.15 5.90
CA ARG A 18 -0.84 0.17 7.36
C ARG A 18 -0.07 1.32 8.02
N LEU A 19 1.17 1.57 7.59
CA LEU A 19 1.96 2.69 8.12
C LEU A 19 1.31 4.03 7.80
N ILE A 20 0.89 4.24 6.55
CA ILE A 20 0.21 5.47 6.11
C ILE A 20 -1.03 5.73 6.97
N PHE A 21 -1.88 4.71 7.15
CA PHE A 21 -3.10 4.85 7.96
C PHE A 21 -2.83 5.03 9.45
N THR A 22 -1.74 4.47 9.96
CA THR A 22 -1.38 4.60 11.40
C THR A 22 -0.77 5.97 11.70
N GLN A 23 -0.07 6.57 10.74
CA GLN A 23 0.61 7.85 10.89
C GLN A 23 -0.30 9.04 10.53
N GLY A 24 -1.33 8.82 9.72
CA GLY A 24 -2.32 9.83 9.37
C GLY A 24 -3.37 10.04 10.46
N GLU A 25 -3.94 11.24 10.51
CA GLU A 25 -5.06 11.58 11.43
C GLU A 25 -6.43 11.28 10.81
N LYS A 26 -6.45 10.90 9.52
CA LYS A 26 -7.68 10.64 8.75
C LYS A 26 -8.19 9.22 8.99
N ASN A 27 -9.43 9.12 9.49
CA ASN A 27 -10.06 7.84 9.84
C ASN A 27 -10.84 7.16 8.71
N GLU A 28 -11.24 7.92 7.69
CA GLU A 28 -12.04 7.42 6.57
C GLU A 28 -11.37 7.79 5.27
N TYR A 29 -11.26 6.86 4.33
CA TYR A 29 -10.73 7.13 3.00
C TYR A 29 -11.79 6.78 1.96
N THR A 30 -11.90 7.61 0.93
CA THR A 30 -12.71 7.22 -0.23
C THR A 30 -12.00 6.14 -1.04
N ARG A 31 -12.75 5.49 -1.92
CA ARG A 31 -12.19 4.52 -2.86
C ARG A 31 -11.07 5.13 -3.70
N GLU A 32 -11.28 6.34 -4.20
CA GLU A 32 -10.34 7.08 -5.04
C GLU A 32 -9.04 7.35 -4.28
N GLU A 33 -9.13 7.76 -3.02
CA GLU A 33 -7.95 8.01 -2.17
C GLU A 33 -7.16 6.73 -1.90
N ILE A 34 -7.84 5.59 -1.68
CA ILE A 34 -7.17 4.30 -1.51
C ILE A 34 -6.42 3.90 -2.79
N LEU A 35 -7.04 4.12 -3.97
CA LEU A 35 -6.39 3.83 -5.25
C LEU A 35 -5.15 4.71 -5.46
N GLU A 36 -5.23 6.01 -5.15
CA GLU A 36 -4.07 6.90 -5.21
C GLU A 36 -2.93 6.48 -4.29
N LEU A 37 -3.24 5.97 -3.08
CA LEU A 37 -2.21 5.46 -2.16
C LEU A 37 -1.54 4.19 -2.71
N LEU A 38 -2.31 3.30 -3.35
CA LEU A 38 -1.78 2.11 -4.01
C LEU A 38 -0.85 2.48 -5.18
N ASP A 39 -1.23 3.48 -5.99
CA ASP A 39 -0.41 3.95 -7.11
C ASP A 39 0.89 4.60 -6.62
N LYS A 40 0.85 5.37 -5.52
CA LYS A 40 2.06 5.92 -4.88
C LYS A 40 3.01 4.83 -4.38
N ILE A 41 2.47 3.75 -3.81
CA ILE A 41 3.27 2.61 -3.36
C ILE A 41 3.92 1.90 -4.55
N ALA A 42 3.18 1.68 -5.64
CA ALA A 42 3.70 1.05 -6.84
C ALA A 42 4.84 1.87 -7.47
N THR A 43 4.68 3.19 -7.59
CA THR A 43 5.68 4.10 -8.17
C THR A 43 6.92 4.31 -7.31
N THR A 44 6.87 4.03 -6.01
CA THR A 44 8.04 4.09 -5.12
C THR A 44 8.93 2.84 -5.21
N LYS A 45 8.41 1.76 -5.80
CA LYS A 45 9.10 0.46 -5.94
C LYS A 45 9.80 0.26 -7.29
N ASP A 46 9.64 1.20 -8.21
CA ASP A 46 10.39 1.31 -9.47
C ASP A 46 11.62 2.22 -9.28
#